data_AF-A0A7X3VF87-F1
#
_entry.id   AF-A0A7X3VF87-F1
#
_cell.length_a   1.000
_cell.length_b   1.000
_cell.length_c   1.000
_cell.angle_alpha   90.00
_cell.angle_beta   90.00
_cell.angle_gamma   90.00
#
_symmetry.space_group_name_H-M   'P 1'
#
loop_
_entity.id
_entity.type
_entity.pdbx_description
1 polymer ?
#
loop_
_entity_poly.entity_id
_entity_poly.type
_entity_poly.pdbx_seq_one_letter_code
_entity_poly.pdbx_strand_id
1 'polypeptide(L)'
;MNRPHDYGVVTDNQLRTLEHIGIFKKPLDKPPAEYAAFPDPFDDTADLDARAKTYLSVNCAMCHVGSGGGNSNLDLGLKTPLEKANLIDEPPLHGTMDVEDARLVVPGHPERSMLYTRVNTRGTNQMPPTSTNLVDDLGARLLFAWIERLEAKPETAAE
;
A
#
# COMPACT_ATOMS: atom_id res chain seq x y z
N MET A 1 -12.22 -6.86 -1.80
CA MET A 1 -13.50 -7.59 -1.62
C MET A 1 -14.58 -6.58 -1.26
N ASN A 2 -15.87 -6.92 -1.36
CA ASN A 2 -16.99 -5.98 -1.19
C ASN A 2 -17.07 -4.92 -2.30
N ARG A 3 -17.11 -5.38 -3.55
CA ARG A 3 -17.33 -4.56 -4.74
C ARG A 3 -18.15 -5.35 -5.78
N PRO A 4 -18.70 -4.69 -6.81
CA PRO A 4 -19.26 -5.40 -7.96
C PRO A 4 -18.20 -6.31 -8.58
N HIS A 5 -18.58 -7.53 -8.93
CA HIS A 5 -17.74 -8.47 -9.65
C HIS A 5 -18.55 -9.10 -10.78
N ASP A 6 -17.96 -9.16 -11.96
CA ASP A 6 -18.55 -9.82 -13.11
C ASP A 6 -18.30 -11.33 -13.02
N TYR A 7 -19.38 -12.11 -12.82
CA TYR A 7 -19.36 -13.57 -12.79
C TYR A 7 -19.64 -14.17 -14.19
N GLY A 8 -19.55 -13.38 -15.25
CA GLY A 8 -19.69 -13.76 -16.66
C GLY A 8 -21.13 -13.72 -17.17
N VAL A 9 -22.12 -14.08 -16.34
CA VAL A 9 -23.55 -14.01 -16.69
C VAL A 9 -24.29 -12.92 -15.92
N VAL A 10 -23.77 -12.58 -14.74
CA VAL A 10 -24.34 -11.60 -13.83
C VAL A 10 -23.21 -10.82 -13.16
N THR A 11 -23.43 -9.53 -12.96
CA THR A 11 -22.63 -8.72 -12.06
C THR A 11 -23.39 -8.58 -10.73
N ASP A 12 -22.79 -9.00 -9.63
CA ASP A 12 -23.33 -8.78 -8.28
C ASP A 12 -22.20 -8.40 -7.31
N ASN A 13 -22.54 -7.89 -6.14
CA ASN A 13 -21.58 -7.62 -5.09
C ASN A 13 -21.03 -8.93 -4.53
N GLN A 14 -19.71 -9.01 -4.38
CA GLN A 14 -19.03 -10.21 -3.87
C GLN A 14 -19.59 -10.74 -2.55
N LEU A 15 -20.00 -9.88 -1.60
CA LEU A 15 -20.59 -10.32 -0.33
C LEU A 15 -21.97 -10.95 -0.54
N ARG A 16 -22.81 -10.38 -1.42
CA ARG A 16 -24.11 -10.96 -1.79
C ARG A 16 -23.95 -12.31 -2.47
N THR A 17 -22.98 -12.43 -3.37
CA THR A 17 -22.69 -13.71 -4.02
C THR A 17 -22.24 -14.76 -3.00
N LEU A 18 -21.33 -14.41 -2.07
CA LEU A 18 -20.85 -15.32 -1.03
C LEU A 18 -21.98 -15.75 -0.08
N GLU A 19 -22.91 -14.86 0.25
CA GLU A 19 -24.14 -15.20 0.98
C GLU A 19 -25.01 -16.16 0.17
N HIS A 20 -25.29 -15.84 -1.10
CA HIS A 20 -26.16 -16.62 -1.97
C HIS A 20 -25.68 -18.06 -2.15
N ILE A 21 -24.37 -18.29 -2.26
CA ILE A 21 -23.80 -19.64 -2.41
C ILE A 21 -23.52 -20.34 -1.07
N GLY A 22 -23.91 -19.74 0.05
CA GLY A 22 -23.88 -20.38 1.37
C GLY A 22 -22.51 -20.39 2.08
N ILE A 23 -21.60 -19.46 1.75
CA ILE A 23 -20.31 -19.34 2.46
C ILE A 23 -20.48 -18.84 3.90
N PHE A 24 -21.47 -17.98 4.15
CA PHE A 24 -21.68 -17.42 5.48
C PHE A 24 -22.57 -18.32 6.34
N LYS A 25 -22.19 -18.49 7.62
CA LYS A 25 -23.00 -19.21 8.62
C LYS A 25 -24.31 -18.49 8.96
N LYS A 26 -24.34 -17.17 8.81
CA LYS A 26 -25.50 -16.30 9.02
C LYS A 26 -25.62 -15.34 7.83
N PRO A 27 -26.84 -14.93 7.46
CA PRO A 27 -27.03 -13.86 6.49
C PRO A 27 -26.31 -12.57 6.91
N LEU A 28 -26.03 -11.72 5.93
CA LEU A 28 -25.56 -10.36 6.13
C LEU A 28 -26.58 -9.60 6.97
N ASP A 29 -26.11 -8.95 8.02
CA ASP A 29 -26.94 -8.14 8.93
C ASP A 29 -27.25 -6.74 8.39
N LYS A 30 -26.53 -6.31 7.35
CA LYS A 30 -26.72 -5.02 6.68
C LYS A 30 -26.36 -5.11 5.18
N PRO A 31 -26.78 -4.14 4.36
CA PRO A 31 -26.38 -4.07 2.96
C PRO A 31 -24.85 -4.05 2.76
N PRO A 32 -24.32 -4.65 1.68
CA PRO A 32 -22.87 -4.65 1.40
C PRO A 32 -22.20 -3.27 1.46
N ALA A 33 -22.90 -2.23 1.00
CA ALA A 33 -22.41 -0.85 0.99
C ALA A 33 -22.12 -0.28 2.38
N GLU A 34 -22.67 -0.86 3.44
CA GLU A 34 -22.46 -0.41 4.81
C GLU A 34 -21.31 -1.14 5.54
N TYR A 35 -20.71 -2.16 4.93
CA TYR A 35 -19.47 -2.75 5.44
C TYR A 35 -18.26 -1.96 4.96
N ALA A 36 -17.23 -1.90 5.80
CA ALA A 36 -15.96 -1.31 5.41
C ALA A 36 -15.40 -2.04 4.17
N ALA A 37 -14.98 -1.26 3.18
CA ALA A 37 -14.32 -1.73 1.98
C ALA A 37 -13.04 -0.92 1.77
N PHE A 38 -12.04 -1.55 1.16
CA PHE A 38 -10.90 -0.79 0.67
C PHE A 38 -11.30 -0.03 -0.59
N PRO A 39 -10.84 1.24 -0.75
CA PRO A 39 -10.89 1.87 -2.06
C PRO A 39 -10.12 1.01 -3.06
N ASP A 40 -10.56 1.01 -4.31
CA ASP A 40 -9.75 0.43 -5.37
C ASP A 40 -8.48 1.30 -5.51
N PRO A 41 -7.26 0.74 -5.37
CA PRO A 41 -6.03 1.53 -5.51
C PRO A 41 -5.92 2.21 -6.88
N PHE A 42 -6.65 1.73 -7.88
CA PHE A 42 -6.62 2.25 -9.26
C PHE A 42 -7.84 3.08 -9.65
N ASP A 43 -8.78 3.33 -8.73
CA ASP A 43 -9.86 4.30 -8.92
C ASP A 43 -9.36 5.71 -8.62
N ASP A 44 -9.22 6.53 -9.65
CA ASP A 44 -8.67 7.89 -9.55
C ASP A 44 -9.60 8.90 -8.90
N THR A 45 -10.87 8.54 -8.68
CA THR A 45 -11.85 9.37 -7.97
C THR A 45 -11.78 9.24 -6.46
N ALA A 46 -11.13 8.18 -5.96
CA ALA A 46 -10.92 7.95 -4.54
C ALA A 46 -9.70 8.71 -3.98
N ASP A 47 -9.73 8.96 -2.68
CA ASP A 47 -8.66 9.64 -1.94
C ASP A 47 -7.29 8.96 -2.14
N LEU A 48 -6.28 9.76 -2.45
CA LEU A 48 -4.95 9.27 -2.82
C LEU A 48 -4.26 8.55 -1.67
N ASP A 49 -4.35 9.08 -0.45
CA ASP A 49 -3.75 8.47 0.74
C ASP A 49 -4.42 7.13 1.06
N ALA A 50 -5.75 7.07 0.99
CA ALA A 50 -6.50 5.84 1.21
C ALA A 50 -6.15 4.76 0.18
N ARG A 51 -5.95 5.14 -1.09
CA ARG A 51 -5.51 4.24 -2.17
C ARG A 51 -4.08 3.74 -1.95
N ALA A 52 -3.14 4.63 -1.66
CA ALA A 52 -1.74 4.27 -1.40
C ALA A 52 -1.63 3.37 -0.16
N LYS A 53 -2.35 3.70 0.92
CA LYS A 53 -2.41 2.88 2.13
C LYS A 53 -2.99 1.50 1.86
N THR A 54 -4.06 1.41 1.07
CA THR A 54 -4.62 0.12 0.63
C THR A 54 -3.59 -0.70 -0.13
N TYR A 55 -2.89 -0.09 -1.09
CA TYR A 55 -1.88 -0.76 -1.90
C TYR A 55 -0.73 -1.31 -1.02
N LEU A 56 -0.20 -0.50 -0.11
CA LEU A 56 0.86 -0.92 0.83
C LEU A 56 0.38 -2.03 1.77
N SER A 57 -0.85 -1.94 2.28
CA SER A 57 -1.43 -2.96 3.15
C SER A 57 -1.62 -4.30 2.44
N VAL A 58 -2.08 -4.30 1.19
CA VAL A 58 -2.33 -5.55 0.45
C VAL A 58 -1.05 -6.18 -0.08
N ASN A 59 -0.10 -5.37 -0.57
CA ASN A 59 1.09 -5.87 -1.27
C ASN A 59 2.34 -5.97 -0.40
N CYS A 60 2.40 -5.27 0.74
CA CYS A 60 3.63 -5.14 1.53
C CYS A 60 3.45 -5.59 2.99
N ALA A 61 2.29 -5.33 3.60
CA ALA A 61 2.09 -5.59 5.02
C ALA A 61 2.14 -7.07 5.41
N MET A 62 2.08 -8.02 4.47
CA MET A 62 2.30 -9.43 4.83
C MET A 62 3.72 -9.71 5.36
N CYS A 63 4.71 -8.89 4.96
CA CYS A 63 6.09 -8.99 5.45
C CYS A 63 6.46 -7.81 6.39
N HIS A 64 5.85 -6.64 6.18
CA HIS A 64 6.11 -5.42 6.94
C HIS A 64 5.05 -5.17 8.01
N VAL A 65 5.09 -5.94 9.11
CA VAL A 65 4.20 -5.81 10.29
C VAL A 65 4.92 -5.32 11.57
N GLY A 66 6.01 -4.57 11.44
CA GLY A 66 6.80 -4.04 12.55
C GLY A 66 7.69 -5.04 13.29
N SER A 67 7.28 -6.31 13.44
CA SER A 67 8.07 -7.38 14.09
C SER A 67 8.03 -8.73 13.35
N GLY A 68 7.54 -8.74 12.11
CA GLY A 68 7.22 -9.96 11.35
C GLY A 68 8.39 -10.74 10.77
N GLY A 69 9.62 -10.53 11.23
CA GLY A 69 10.80 -11.26 10.79
C GLY A 69 11.42 -10.79 9.46
N GLY A 70 10.78 -9.86 8.74
CA GLY A 70 11.47 -9.09 7.70
C GLY A 70 12.51 -8.20 8.36
N ASN A 71 13.71 -8.08 7.79
CA ASN A 71 14.80 -7.25 8.31
C ASN A 71 14.49 -5.73 8.18
N SER A 72 13.27 -5.30 8.49
CA SER A 72 12.74 -3.95 8.29
C SER A 72 11.83 -3.60 9.46
N ASN A 73 11.97 -2.39 9.98
CA ASN A 73 11.14 -1.86 11.06
C ASN A 73 9.80 -1.27 10.57
N LEU A 74 9.50 -1.40 9.26
CA LEU A 74 8.25 -0.92 8.67
C LEU A 74 7.04 -1.67 9.22
N ASP A 75 5.98 -0.92 9.51
CA ASP A 75 4.65 -1.45 9.78
C ASP A 75 3.64 -0.81 8.81
N LEU A 76 3.27 -1.58 7.79
CA LEU A 76 2.39 -1.15 6.70
C LEU A 76 0.97 -1.70 6.86
N GLY A 77 0.64 -2.19 8.06
CA GLY A 77 -0.68 -2.65 8.40
C GLY A 77 -1.74 -1.57 8.18
N LEU A 78 -2.92 -1.99 7.73
CA LEU A 78 -4.04 -1.08 7.45
C LEU A 78 -4.39 -0.16 8.63
N LYS A 79 -4.33 -0.70 9.85
CA LYS A 79 -4.69 0.03 11.07
C LYS A 79 -3.53 0.86 11.62
N THR A 80 -2.33 0.72 11.06
CA THR A 80 -1.15 1.46 11.48
C THR A 80 -1.25 2.90 10.93
N PRO A 81 -1.25 3.93 11.78
CA PRO A 81 -1.13 5.32 11.33
C PRO A 81 0.20 5.54 10.60
N LEU A 82 0.24 6.44 9.62
CA LEU A 82 1.44 6.68 8.81
C LEU A 82 2.62 7.12 9.68
N GLU A 83 2.34 7.90 10.72
CA GLU A 83 3.32 8.42 11.69
C GLU A 83 3.93 7.32 12.57
N LYS A 84 3.30 6.15 12.62
CA LYS A 84 3.76 4.97 13.36
C LYS A 84 4.29 3.87 12.44
N ALA A 85 4.28 4.10 11.12
CA ALA A 85 4.68 3.11 10.13
C ALA A 85 6.21 2.97 9.99
N ASN A 86 6.99 3.85 10.62
CA ASN A 86 8.45 3.97 10.45
C ASN A 86 8.85 4.08 8.98
N LEU A 87 8.13 4.89 8.21
CA LEU A 87 8.24 5.01 6.76
C LEU A 87 8.71 6.39 6.29
N ILE A 88 8.11 7.46 6.80
CA ILE A 88 8.37 8.82 6.34
C ILE A 88 9.67 9.35 6.95
N ASP A 89 10.59 9.82 6.10
CA ASP A 89 11.91 10.36 6.43
C ASP A 89 12.85 9.42 7.21
N GLU A 90 12.53 8.13 7.27
CA GLU A 90 13.35 7.13 7.96
C GLU A 90 14.57 6.69 7.12
N PRO A 91 15.73 6.43 7.74
CA PRO A 91 16.92 5.98 7.04
C PRO A 91 16.75 4.53 6.49
N PRO A 92 17.21 4.23 5.26
CA PRO A 92 17.18 2.88 4.72
C PRO A 92 18.18 1.95 5.42
N LEU A 93 17.74 0.77 5.85
CA LEU A 93 18.62 -0.24 6.46
C LEU A 93 19.43 -1.08 5.45
N HIS A 94 18.91 -1.23 4.21
CA HIS A 94 19.47 -2.15 3.20
C HIS A 94 20.21 -1.43 2.07
N GLY A 95 20.90 -0.34 2.41
CA GLY A 95 21.60 0.52 1.45
C GLY A 95 20.67 1.38 0.61
N THR A 96 21.28 2.29 -0.16
CA THR A 96 20.61 3.38 -0.88
C THR A 96 20.58 3.22 -2.39
N MET A 97 21.21 2.17 -2.96
CA MET A 97 21.28 1.95 -4.42
C MET A 97 21.80 3.19 -5.17
N ASP A 98 22.83 3.83 -4.61
CA ASP A 98 23.45 5.06 -5.14
C ASP A 98 22.52 6.28 -5.22
N VAL A 99 21.37 6.24 -4.57
CA VAL A 99 20.49 7.39 -4.40
C VAL A 99 21.04 8.30 -3.29
N GLU A 100 21.29 9.56 -3.63
CA GLU A 100 21.77 10.59 -2.72
C GLU A 100 20.67 11.04 -1.74
N ASP A 101 21.05 11.26 -0.48
CA ASP A 101 20.15 11.64 0.62
C ASP A 101 18.86 10.80 0.69
N ALA A 102 18.99 9.50 0.42
CA ALA A 102 17.88 8.58 0.35
C ALA A 102 17.23 8.34 1.72
N ARG A 103 15.91 8.40 1.77
CA ARG A 103 15.07 7.91 2.88
C ARG A 103 14.12 6.83 2.37
N LEU A 104 13.44 6.15 3.29
CA LEU A 104 12.41 5.17 2.92
C LEU A 104 11.31 5.85 2.08
N VAL A 105 10.79 6.97 2.55
CA VAL A 105 9.99 7.93 1.78
C VAL A 105 10.44 9.35 2.14
N VAL A 106 10.76 10.16 1.13
CA VAL A 106 11.00 11.59 1.27
C VAL A 106 9.76 12.31 0.71
N PRO A 107 8.98 13.03 1.55
CA PRO A 107 7.82 13.79 1.09
C PRO A 107 8.16 14.73 -0.07
N GLY A 108 7.38 14.69 -1.15
CA GLY A 108 7.59 15.50 -2.34
C GLY A 108 8.72 15.03 -3.27
N HIS A 109 9.50 14.01 -2.90
CA HIS A 109 10.70 13.57 -3.64
C HIS A 109 10.70 12.05 -3.90
N PRO A 110 9.89 11.56 -4.85
CA PRO A 110 9.87 10.12 -5.20
C PRO A 110 11.23 9.58 -5.64
N GLU A 111 12.05 10.38 -6.31
CA GLU A 111 13.39 10.04 -6.79
C GLU A 111 14.39 9.78 -5.66
N ARG A 112 14.16 10.36 -4.47
CA ARG A 112 14.97 10.15 -3.25
C ARG A 112 14.37 9.08 -2.33
N SER A 113 13.25 8.47 -2.72
CA SER A 113 12.48 7.57 -1.89
C SER A 113 12.74 6.10 -2.23
N MET A 114 13.37 5.37 -1.31
CA MET A 114 13.69 3.96 -1.50
C MET A 114 12.46 3.08 -1.70
N LEU A 115 11.30 3.45 -1.16
CA LEU A 115 10.04 2.76 -1.42
C LEU A 115 9.76 2.69 -2.91
N TYR A 116 9.78 3.83 -3.60
CA TYR A 116 9.54 3.92 -5.05
C TYR A 116 10.64 3.22 -5.85
N THR A 117 11.91 3.51 -5.54
CA THR A 117 13.06 2.91 -6.23
C THR A 117 13.02 1.38 -6.20
N ARG A 118 12.69 0.78 -5.05
CA ARG A 118 12.68 -0.69 -4.90
C ARG A 118 11.48 -1.35 -5.56
N VAL A 119 10.29 -0.75 -5.51
CA VAL A 119 9.11 -1.31 -6.21
C VAL A 119 9.24 -1.20 -7.73
N ASN A 120 10.01 -0.22 -8.21
CA ASN A 120 10.25 0.04 -9.63
C ASN A 120 11.51 -0.65 -10.20
N THR A 121 12.26 -1.39 -9.39
CA THR A 121 13.49 -2.09 -9.81
C THR A 121 13.28 -3.59 -9.88
N ARG A 122 13.79 -4.27 -10.90
CA ARG A 122 13.84 -5.75 -10.92
C ARG A 122 15.27 -6.28 -10.82
N GLY A 123 15.46 -7.35 -10.04
CA GLY A 123 16.76 -7.94 -9.71
C GLY A 123 17.23 -7.59 -8.29
N THR A 124 18.51 -7.30 -8.13
CA THR A 124 19.11 -7.02 -6.82
C THR A 124 18.39 -5.87 -6.12
N ASN A 125 18.12 -6.02 -4.81
CA ASN A 125 17.47 -5.02 -3.96
C ASN A 125 15.99 -4.67 -4.28
N GLN A 126 15.35 -5.40 -5.19
CA GLN A 126 13.95 -5.21 -5.55
C GLN A 126 12.97 -5.43 -4.38
N MET A 127 11.79 -4.83 -4.49
CA MET A 127 10.61 -5.19 -3.69
C MET A 127 9.43 -5.58 -4.60
N PRO A 128 8.69 -6.66 -4.27
CA PRO A 128 9.04 -7.66 -3.24
C PRO A 128 10.34 -8.41 -3.60
N PRO A 129 11.12 -8.91 -2.63
CA PRO A 129 12.46 -9.46 -2.87
C PRO A 129 12.42 -10.71 -3.78
N THR A 130 11.30 -11.41 -3.81
CA THR A 130 11.10 -12.62 -4.61
C THR A 130 9.71 -12.60 -5.28
N SER A 131 9.44 -13.60 -6.11
CA SER A 131 8.12 -13.89 -6.70
C SER A 131 7.60 -12.91 -7.74
N THR A 132 8.37 -11.88 -8.11
CA THR A 132 8.02 -10.94 -9.20
C THR A 132 9.16 -10.80 -10.20
N ASN A 133 8.81 -10.77 -11.49
CA ASN A 133 9.74 -10.56 -12.61
C ASN A 133 9.36 -9.34 -13.46
N LEU A 134 8.21 -8.72 -13.20
CA LEU A 134 7.71 -7.52 -13.88
C LEU A 134 7.41 -6.46 -12.84
N VAL A 135 7.54 -5.19 -13.23
CA VAL A 135 7.09 -4.06 -12.40
C VAL A 135 5.57 -4.01 -12.41
N ASP A 136 4.96 -3.76 -11.25
CA ASP A 136 3.55 -3.35 -11.20
C ASP A 136 3.52 -1.86 -11.53
N ASP A 137 3.37 -1.54 -12.82
CA ASP A 137 3.42 -0.15 -13.30
C ASP A 137 2.30 0.71 -12.71
N LEU A 138 1.13 0.13 -12.44
CA LEU A 138 0.01 0.87 -11.84
C LEU A 138 0.29 1.16 -10.37
N GLY A 139 0.80 0.17 -9.63
CA GLY A 139 1.22 0.33 -8.25
C GLY A 139 2.39 1.31 -8.09
N ALA A 140 3.39 1.23 -8.96
CA ALA A 140 4.53 2.14 -8.97
C ALA A 140 4.11 3.59 -9.24
N ARG A 141 3.19 3.82 -10.20
CA ARG A 141 2.64 5.16 -10.47
C ARG A 141 1.81 5.71 -9.32
N LEU A 142 1.00 4.86 -8.67
CA LEU A 142 0.25 5.24 -7.49
C LEU A 142 1.19 5.70 -6.36
N LEU A 143 2.24 4.93 -6.07
CA LEU A 143 3.21 5.28 -5.04
C LEU A 143 4.02 6.52 -5.40
N PHE A 144 4.39 6.70 -6.67
CA PHE A 144 5.03 7.93 -7.14
C PHE A 144 4.15 9.16 -6.87
N ALA A 145 2.90 9.13 -7.34
CA ALA A 145 1.96 10.24 -7.19
C ALA A 145 1.65 10.52 -5.72
N TRP A 146 1.54 9.47 -4.89
CA TRP A 146 1.36 9.61 -3.47
C TRP A 146 2.55 10.31 -2.81
N ILE A 147 3.78 9.86 -3.05
CA ILE A 147 4.99 10.46 -2.48
C ILE A 147 5.15 11.92 -2.94
N GLU A 148 4.91 12.21 -4.23
CA GLU A 148 4.98 13.56 -4.80
C GLU A 148 4.02 14.54 -4.11
N ARG A 149 2.88 14.04 -3.61
CA ARG A 149 1.85 14.84 -2.94
C ARG A 149 2.03 14.96 -1.43
N LEU A 150 2.90 14.17 -0.82
CA LEU A 150 3.17 14.28 0.61
C LEU A 150 3.83 15.62 0.91
N GLU A 151 3.33 16.32 1.93
CA GLU A 151 3.96 17.52 2.45
C GLU A 151 5.05 17.13 3.44
N ALA A 152 6.20 17.82 3.37
CA ALA A 152 7.22 17.70 4.39
C ALA A 152 6.66 18.14 5.74
N LYS A 153 6.97 17.39 6.79
CA LYS A 153 6.65 17.84 8.15
C LYS A 153 7.43 19.14 8.39
N PRO A 154 6.80 20.21 8.91
CA PRO A 154 7.55 21.42 9.24
C PRO A 154 8.65 21.06 10.23
N GLU A 155 9.90 21.38 9.88
CA GLU A 155 11.03 21.25 10.79
C GLU A 155 10.69 22.02 12.06
N THR A 156 10.46 21.31 13.16
CA THR A 156 10.54 21.93 14.47
C THR A 156 11.98 22.40 14.62
N ALA A 157 12.19 23.70 14.50
CA ALA A 157 13.47 24.34 14.76
C ALA A 157 14.05 23.77 16.05
N ALA A 158 15.18 23.09 15.93
CA ALA A 158 15.93 22.60 17.07
C ALA A 158 16.35 23.81 17.91
N GLU A 159 15.91 23.84 19.16
CA GLU A 159 16.39 24.75 20.21
C GLU A 159 17.61 24.15 20.91
#